data_AF-A0A1G8XC44-F1
#
_entry.id   AF-A0A1G8XC44-F1
#
_cell.length_a   1.000
_cell.length_b   1.000
_cell.length_c   1.000
_cell.angle_alpha   90.00
_cell.angle_beta   90.00
_cell.angle_gamma   90.00
#
_symmetry.space_group_name_H-M   'P 1'
#
loop_
_entity.id
_entity.type
_entity.pdbx_description
1 polymer ?
#
loop_
_entity_poly.entity_id
_entity_poly.type
_entity_poly.pdbx_seq_one_letter_code
_entity_poly.pdbx_strand_id
1 'polypeptide(L)'
;MQDWGWPGPGEPYRVEHEFPVPIAGPPAPPLPYLYSIAAGTHPSDNPPYDQMSFRFQSGFPSYDIEYVPKLIADGSGANIPMPGSQSILRVVFRTAQAHLENGTSSIVSAPAPVIGYPAITRYASAGDFEGYVTYGIGVGRPADTNPQTRVRVYEVEKIELGRHLYVVAIQVDATPWR
;
A
#
# COMPACT_ATOMS: atom_id res chain seq x y z
N MET A 1 11.29 -7.54 0.01
CA MET A 1 10.42 -8.26 0.98
C MET A 1 10.85 -8.02 2.42
N GLN A 2 9.88 -7.74 3.30
CA GLN A 2 10.04 -7.41 4.72
C GLN A 2 9.17 -8.37 5.54
N ASP A 3 9.75 -9.06 6.52
CA ASP A 3 9.01 -10.03 7.34
C ASP A 3 8.22 -9.33 8.48
N TRP A 4 7.48 -10.12 9.27
CA TRP A 4 6.64 -9.64 10.35
C TRP A 4 7.37 -8.76 11.37
N GLY A 5 6.80 -7.59 11.63
CA GLY A 5 7.25 -6.64 12.64
C GLY A 5 6.26 -5.48 12.77
N TRP A 6 6.61 -4.45 13.52
CA TRP A 6 5.73 -3.30 13.74
C TRP A 6 6.35 -2.02 13.18
N PRO A 7 5.87 -1.49 12.03
CA PRO A 7 6.35 -0.23 11.47
C PRO A 7 5.76 0.95 12.25
N GLY A 8 6.23 1.17 13.48
CA GLY A 8 5.70 2.18 14.39
C GLY A 8 6.05 3.62 13.97
N PRO A 9 5.50 4.63 14.67
CA PRO A 9 5.83 6.03 14.42
C PRO A 9 7.34 6.28 14.57
N GLY A 10 7.96 6.85 13.54
CA GLY A 10 9.41 7.12 13.48
C GLY A 10 10.27 5.90 13.10
N GLU A 11 9.67 4.72 12.94
CA GLU A 11 10.34 3.47 12.56
C GLU A 11 9.67 2.84 11.33
N PRO A 12 9.64 3.54 10.18
CA PRO A 12 8.96 3.03 8.99
C PRO A 12 9.71 1.84 8.39
N TYR A 13 8.98 0.96 7.72
CA TYR A 13 9.60 0.08 6.74
C TYR A 13 9.94 0.89 5.49
N ARG A 14 11.21 0.89 5.10
CA ARG A 14 11.70 1.56 3.90
C ARG A 14 12.27 0.55 2.93
N VAL A 15 11.74 0.55 1.71
CA VAL A 15 12.26 -0.27 0.60
C VAL A 15 12.62 0.65 -0.55
N GLU A 16 13.85 0.50 -1.04
CA GLU A 16 14.38 1.26 -2.16
C GLU A 16 14.49 0.37 -3.39
N HIS A 17 14.09 0.92 -4.54
CA HIS A 17 14.34 0.35 -5.85
C HIS A 17 15.12 1.35 -6.69
N GLU A 18 16.14 0.86 -7.43
CA GLU A 18 16.87 1.70 -8.37
C GLU A 18 16.12 1.79 -9.69
N PHE A 19 15.88 3.02 -10.14
CA PHE A 19 15.37 3.30 -11.48
C PHE A 19 16.54 3.83 -12.33
N PRO A 20 17.24 2.97 -13.08
CA PRO A 20 18.35 3.43 -13.90
C PRO A 20 17.80 4.41 -14.95
N VAL A 21 18.16 5.68 -14.83
CA VAL A 21 17.90 6.66 -15.89
C VAL A 21 18.78 6.27 -17.08
N PRO A 22 18.23 6.03 -18.28
CA PRO A 22 19.04 5.70 -19.44
C PRO A 22 20.02 6.85 -19.73
N ILE A 23 21.32 6.57 -19.71
CA ILE A 23 22.38 7.57 -19.97
C ILE A 23 22.45 7.93 -21.47
N ALA A 24 21.87 7.11 -22.36
CA ALA A 24 21.51 7.46 -23.74
C ALA A 24 20.53 6.43 -24.35
N GLY A 25 19.66 6.87 -25.28
CA GLY A 25 18.51 6.11 -25.82
C GLY A 25 17.17 6.71 -25.35
N PRO A 26 16.02 6.49 -26.01
CA PRO A 26 14.81 7.33 -25.85
C PRO A 26 14.35 7.45 -24.39
N PRO A 27 13.59 8.51 -24.04
CA PRO A 27 13.18 8.79 -22.66
C PRO A 27 12.67 7.55 -21.94
N ALA A 28 13.10 7.35 -20.69
CA ALA A 28 12.63 6.25 -19.87
C ALA A 28 11.09 6.22 -19.79
N PRO A 29 10.48 5.03 -19.69
CA PRO A 29 9.05 4.90 -19.44
C PRO A 29 8.62 5.70 -18.20
N PRO A 30 7.33 6.06 -18.11
CA PRO A 30 6.77 6.74 -16.95
C PRO A 30 7.11 5.99 -15.65
N LEU A 31 7.09 6.73 -14.54
CA LEU A 31 7.20 6.18 -13.19
C LEU A 31 6.36 4.90 -13.06
N PRO A 32 6.78 3.90 -12.24
CA PRO A 32 5.89 2.83 -11.81
C PRO A 32 4.49 3.34 -11.51
N TYR A 33 3.50 2.88 -12.26
CA TYR A 33 2.15 3.40 -12.14
C TYR A 33 1.20 2.36 -11.55
N LEU A 34 0.37 2.81 -10.60
CA LEU A 34 -0.56 1.95 -9.88
C LEU A 34 -1.72 1.57 -10.81
N TYR A 35 -1.75 0.30 -11.21
CA TYR A 35 -2.70 -0.22 -12.17
C TYR A 35 -3.96 -0.80 -11.52
N SER A 36 -3.82 -1.45 -10.37
CA SER A 36 -4.97 -2.02 -9.65
C SER A 36 -4.69 -2.22 -8.17
N ILE A 37 -5.75 -2.26 -7.38
CA ILE A 37 -5.73 -2.56 -5.95
C ILE A 37 -6.59 -3.78 -5.71
N ALA A 38 -6.17 -4.66 -4.79
CA ALA A 38 -6.96 -5.80 -4.37
C ALA A 38 -6.88 -6.00 -2.85
N ALA A 39 -7.91 -6.59 -2.27
CA ALA A 39 -7.93 -7.01 -0.88
C ALA A 39 -8.26 -8.51 -0.79
N GLY A 40 -7.74 -9.18 0.24
CA GLY A 40 -8.10 -10.57 0.53
C GLY A 40 -7.86 -10.96 1.99
N THR A 41 -8.59 -11.95 2.46
CA THR A 41 -8.41 -12.56 3.78
C THR A 41 -7.73 -13.92 3.64
N HIS A 42 -6.86 -14.25 4.60
CA HIS A 42 -6.11 -15.49 4.64
C HIS A 42 -6.25 -16.15 6.02
N PRO A 43 -7.46 -16.59 6.40
CA PRO A 43 -7.72 -17.10 7.74
C PRO A 43 -7.11 -18.47 8.00
N SER A 44 -6.72 -19.24 6.99
CA SER A 44 -6.11 -20.57 7.14
C SER A 44 -4.59 -20.53 7.26
N ASP A 45 -3.96 -19.39 6.99
CA ASP A 45 -2.51 -19.25 7.04
C ASP A 45 -2.01 -19.17 8.50
N ASN A 46 -0.70 -19.36 8.68
CA ASN A 46 -0.05 -19.36 9.98
C ASN A 46 1.16 -18.40 10.00
N PRO A 47 1.05 -17.19 10.60
CA PRO A 47 -0.17 -16.62 11.19
C PRO A 47 -1.22 -16.25 10.13
N PRO A 48 -2.52 -16.14 10.49
CA PRO A 48 -3.55 -15.59 9.61
C PRO A 48 -3.28 -14.11 9.31
N TYR A 49 -3.74 -13.63 8.16
CA TYR A 49 -3.58 -12.22 7.80
C TYR A 49 -4.69 -11.73 6.89
N ASP A 50 -4.88 -10.41 6.90
CA ASP A 50 -5.57 -9.69 5.84
C ASP A 50 -4.53 -9.01 4.94
N GLN A 51 -4.82 -8.89 3.66
CA GLN A 51 -3.89 -8.36 2.67
C GLN A 51 -4.52 -7.22 1.88
N MET A 52 -3.75 -6.14 1.70
CA MET A 52 -3.95 -5.15 0.65
C MET A 52 -2.82 -5.26 -0.37
N SER A 53 -3.17 -5.37 -1.65
CA SER A 53 -2.22 -5.51 -2.75
C SER A 53 -2.29 -4.31 -3.67
N PHE A 54 -1.15 -3.69 -3.92
CA PHE A 54 -0.99 -2.60 -4.88
C PHE A 54 -0.20 -3.14 -6.07
N ARG A 55 -0.80 -3.16 -7.25
CA ARG A 55 -0.19 -3.73 -8.46
C ARG A 55 0.26 -2.62 -9.38
N PHE A 56 1.56 -2.56 -9.62
CA PHE A 56 2.18 -1.59 -10.49
C PHE A 56 2.51 -2.19 -11.85
N GLN A 57 2.61 -1.30 -12.83
CA GLN A 57 3.27 -1.58 -14.10
C GLN A 57 4.57 -0.79 -14.21
N SER A 58 5.42 -1.16 -15.16
CA SER A 58 6.72 -0.51 -15.43
C SER A 58 7.77 -0.61 -14.32
N GLY A 59 7.50 -1.29 -13.21
CA GLY A 59 8.48 -1.63 -12.18
C GLY A 59 7.87 -1.69 -10.78
N PHE A 60 8.67 -2.07 -9.79
CA PHE A 60 8.35 -1.84 -8.39
C PHE A 60 8.62 -0.38 -8.04
N PRO A 61 7.72 0.32 -7.31
CA PRO A 61 8.03 1.61 -6.71
C PRO A 61 8.92 1.42 -5.47
N SER A 62 9.72 2.42 -5.09
CA SER A 62 10.20 2.54 -3.70
C SER A 62 9.01 2.81 -2.77
N TYR A 63 9.09 2.47 -1.49
CA TYR A 63 8.01 2.81 -0.55
C TYR A 63 8.45 2.94 0.91
N ASP A 64 7.63 3.68 1.65
CA ASP A 64 7.65 3.77 3.10
C ASP A 64 6.30 3.31 3.68
N ILE A 65 6.32 2.50 4.73
CA ILE A 65 5.12 2.03 5.44
C ILE A 65 5.27 2.32 6.92
N GLU A 66 4.28 2.98 7.52
CA GLU A 66 4.35 3.49 8.89
C GLU A 66 2.97 3.62 9.53
N TYR A 67 2.83 3.24 10.81
CA TYR A 67 1.67 3.58 11.60
C TYR A 67 1.67 5.06 11.97
N VAL A 68 0.57 5.74 11.65
CA VAL A 68 0.40 7.18 11.90
C VAL A 68 -0.85 7.46 12.73
N PRO A 69 -0.86 8.54 13.53
CA PRO A 69 -2.04 8.90 14.33
C PRO A 69 -3.22 9.40 13.49
N LYS A 70 -2.94 9.95 12.29
CA LYS A 70 -3.93 10.51 11.36
C LYS A 70 -3.46 10.31 9.93
N LEU A 71 -4.38 10.05 9.02
CA LEU A 71 -4.10 10.11 7.59
C LEU A 71 -4.26 11.58 7.14
N ILE A 72 -3.21 12.15 6.60
CA ILE A 72 -3.20 13.53 6.12
C ILE A 72 -3.11 13.52 4.60
N ALA A 73 -3.97 14.28 3.93
CA ALA A 73 -3.94 14.46 2.49
C ALA A 73 -2.70 15.27 2.09
N ASP A 74 -1.90 14.78 1.16
CA ASP A 74 -0.57 15.34 0.90
C ASP A 74 -0.64 16.77 0.35
N GLY A 75 -1.56 17.04 -0.59
CA GLY A 75 -1.66 18.34 -1.24
C GLY A 75 -2.34 19.43 -0.39
N SER A 76 -3.31 19.05 0.47
CA SER A 76 -4.11 20.02 1.24
C SER A 76 -3.75 20.09 2.72
N GLY A 77 -3.03 19.10 3.25
CA GLY A 77 -2.80 18.94 4.69
C GLY A 77 -4.05 18.57 5.48
N ALA A 78 -5.19 18.30 4.82
CA ALA A 78 -6.44 17.98 5.50
C ALA A 78 -6.42 16.56 6.08
N ASN A 79 -7.02 16.38 7.26
CA ASN A 79 -7.21 15.05 7.82
C ASN A 79 -8.26 14.26 7.01
N ILE A 80 -7.90 13.05 6.60
CA ILE A 80 -8.81 12.09 5.96
C ILE A 80 -9.38 11.17 7.03
N PRO A 81 -10.69 11.21 7.31
CA PRO A 81 -11.31 10.35 8.31
C PRO A 81 -11.19 8.87 7.94
N MET A 82 -10.80 8.05 8.92
CA MET A 82 -10.71 6.59 8.81
C MET A 82 -11.65 5.92 9.83
N PRO A 83 -12.99 6.09 9.70
CA PRO A 83 -13.93 5.56 10.68
C PRO A 83 -13.83 4.04 10.80
N GLY A 84 -14.06 3.52 12.01
CA GLY A 84 -13.95 2.09 12.29
C GLY A 84 -12.52 1.54 12.33
N SER A 85 -11.50 2.39 12.19
CA SER A 85 -10.09 2.00 12.34
C SER A 85 -9.57 2.46 13.70
N GLN A 86 -8.83 1.60 14.40
CA GLN A 86 -8.14 1.93 15.65
C GLN A 86 -6.78 2.59 15.38
N SER A 87 -6.10 2.15 14.33
CA SER A 87 -4.83 2.69 13.87
C SER A 87 -4.83 2.79 12.35
N ILE A 88 -3.92 3.60 11.81
CA ILE A 88 -3.81 3.86 10.38
C ILE A 88 -2.39 3.49 9.96
N LEU A 89 -2.27 2.56 9.02
CA LEU A 89 -1.02 2.23 8.36
C LEU A 89 -0.92 3.09 7.09
N ARG A 90 -0.05 4.11 7.10
CA ARG A 90 0.25 4.93 5.93
C ARG A 90 1.24 4.19 5.04
N VAL A 91 0.99 4.23 3.75
CA VAL A 91 1.82 3.67 2.68
C VAL A 91 2.13 4.79 1.71
N VAL A 92 3.40 5.12 1.55
CA VAL A 92 3.87 6.13 0.59
C VAL A 92 4.69 5.41 -0.46
N PHE A 93 4.17 5.29 -1.68
CA PHE A 93 4.96 4.84 -2.83
C PHE A 93 5.69 6.05 -3.41
N ARG A 94 7.01 5.90 -3.62
CA ARG A 94 7.91 6.93 -4.14
C ARG A 94 8.36 6.55 -5.54
N THR A 95 8.65 7.58 -6.34
CA THR A 95 8.93 7.43 -7.78
C THR A 95 7.78 6.64 -8.44
N ALA A 96 6.54 7.00 -8.10
CA ALA A 96 5.33 6.32 -8.54
C ALA A 96 4.23 7.32 -8.93
N GLN A 97 3.26 6.89 -9.73
CA GLN A 97 2.07 7.69 -10.06
C GLN A 97 0.80 6.84 -10.08
N ALA A 98 -0.36 7.45 -9.91
CA ALA A 98 -1.66 6.78 -10.05
C ALA A 98 -2.56 7.40 -11.13
N HIS A 99 -1.98 8.23 -12.01
CA HIS A 99 -2.64 8.88 -13.14
C HIS A 99 -1.93 8.61 -14.48
N LEU A 100 -2.67 8.79 -15.58
CA LEU A 100 -2.18 8.84 -16.95
C LEU A 100 -1.80 10.28 -17.33
N GLU A 101 -1.14 10.47 -18.48
CA GLU A 101 -0.67 11.79 -18.96
C GLU A 101 -1.78 12.85 -19.06
N ASN A 102 -3.01 12.42 -19.35
CA ASN A 102 -4.18 13.29 -19.41
C ASN A 102 -4.80 13.61 -18.02
N GLY A 103 -4.19 13.17 -16.93
CA GLY A 103 -4.65 13.36 -15.55
C GLY A 103 -5.74 12.39 -15.08
N THR A 104 -6.24 11.49 -15.94
CA THR A 104 -7.21 10.46 -15.52
C THR A 104 -6.52 9.35 -14.70
N SER A 105 -7.26 8.67 -13.82
CA SER A 105 -6.68 7.59 -13.02
C SER A 105 -6.18 6.44 -13.89
N SER A 106 -4.98 5.94 -13.56
CA SER A 106 -4.42 4.72 -14.15
C SER A 106 -4.96 3.43 -13.52
N ILE A 107 -5.70 3.55 -12.42
CA ILE A 107 -6.26 2.43 -11.66
C ILE A 107 -7.51 1.91 -12.36
N VAL A 108 -7.45 0.72 -12.94
CA VAL A 108 -8.58 0.13 -13.68
C VAL A 108 -9.53 -0.69 -12.80
N SER A 109 -9.07 -1.10 -11.62
CA SER A 109 -9.85 -1.91 -10.67
C SER A 109 -9.36 -1.72 -9.25
N ALA A 110 -10.30 -1.57 -8.32
CA ALA A 110 -10.05 -1.48 -6.90
C ALA A 110 -11.29 -1.98 -6.13
N PRO A 111 -11.13 -2.52 -4.91
CA PRO A 111 -12.27 -2.83 -4.05
C PRO A 111 -12.99 -1.55 -3.60
N ALA A 112 -14.17 -1.70 -2.99
CA ALA A 112 -14.81 -0.58 -2.30
C ALA A 112 -13.91 -0.08 -1.14
N PRO A 113 -13.89 1.23 -0.81
CA PRO A 113 -13.04 1.76 0.26
C PRO A 113 -13.26 1.10 1.62
N VAL A 114 -14.49 0.68 1.93
CA VAL A 114 -14.81 -0.10 3.12
C VAL A 114 -14.59 -1.58 2.79
N ILE A 115 -13.60 -2.20 3.43
CA ILE A 115 -13.19 -3.58 3.19
C ILE A 115 -13.92 -4.53 4.16
N GLY A 116 -13.98 -4.17 5.44
CA GLY A 116 -14.73 -4.90 6.45
C GLY A 116 -14.12 -6.24 6.88
N TYR A 117 -12.83 -6.46 6.63
CA TYR A 117 -12.12 -7.64 7.15
C TYR A 117 -11.74 -7.43 8.62
N PRO A 118 -11.41 -8.51 9.36
CA PRO A 118 -11.13 -8.41 10.79
C PRO A 118 -9.99 -7.43 11.12
N ALA A 119 -8.84 -7.56 10.46
CA ALA A 119 -7.68 -6.70 10.68
C ALA A 119 -7.68 -5.48 9.74
N ILE A 120 -8.10 -5.62 8.48
CA ILE A 120 -8.19 -4.49 7.52
C ILE A 120 -9.64 -4.03 7.36
N THR A 121 -9.95 -2.87 7.92
CA THR A 121 -11.32 -2.35 7.93
C THR A 121 -11.65 -1.54 6.69
N ARG A 122 -10.70 -0.74 6.19
CA ARG A 122 -10.87 0.15 5.05
C ARG A 122 -9.54 0.60 4.45
N TYR A 123 -9.60 1.32 3.34
CA TYR A 123 -8.47 2.09 2.83
C TYR A 123 -8.93 3.42 2.22
N ALA A 124 -8.01 4.37 2.06
CA ALA A 124 -8.25 5.64 1.41
C ALA A 124 -6.97 6.15 0.71
N SER A 125 -7.13 6.82 -0.43
CA SER A 125 -6.03 7.58 -1.03
C SER A 125 -5.82 8.88 -0.27
N ALA A 126 -4.56 9.27 -0.11
CA ALA A 126 -4.14 10.53 0.52
C ALA A 126 -3.37 11.46 -0.42
N GLY A 127 -2.90 10.97 -1.57
CA GLY A 127 -2.24 11.81 -2.56
C GLY A 127 -1.75 11.03 -3.78
N ASP A 128 -1.61 11.75 -4.89
CA ASP A 128 -0.93 11.34 -6.12
C ASP A 128 -0.35 12.60 -6.78
N PHE A 129 0.90 12.94 -6.48
CA PHE A 129 1.56 14.17 -6.96
C PHE A 129 3.08 14.02 -6.90
N GLU A 130 3.80 14.68 -7.83
CA GLU A 130 5.28 14.78 -7.85
C GLU A 130 6.04 13.45 -7.70
N GLY A 131 5.44 12.35 -8.15
CA GLY A 131 6.04 11.01 -8.04
C GLY A 131 5.79 10.32 -6.70
N TYR A 132 4.82 10.78 -5.92
CA TYR A 132 4.37 10.16 -4.68
C TYR A 132 2.92 9.73 -4.79
N VAL A 133 2.65 8.48 -4.41
CA VAL A 133 1.28 7.96 -4.28
C VAL A 133 1.09 7.47 -2.85
N THR A 134 0.17 8.11 -2.12
CA THR A 134 -0.06 7.84 -0.70
C THR A 134 -1.41 7.19 -0.47
N TYR A 135 -1.43 6.15 0.36
CA TYR A 135 -2.63 5.50 0.87
C TYR A 135 -2.58 5.35 2.39
N GLY A 136 -3.75 5.34 3.02
CA GLY A 136 -3.92 4.84 4.38
C GLY A 136 -4.72 3.55 4.39
N ILE A 137 -4.26 2.55 5.13
CA ILE A 137 -4.97 1.32 5.42
C ILE A 137 -5.46 1.40 6.87
N GLY A 138 -6.76 1.26 7.05
CA GLY A 138 -7.40 1.23 8.37
C GLY A 138 -7.20 -0.13 9.01
N VAL A 139 -6.56 -0.15 10.18
CA VAL A 139 -6.39 -1.36 10.98
C VAL A 139 -7.44 -1.35 12.10
N GLY A 140 -8.15 -2.47 12.24
CA GLY A 140 -9.23 -2.64 13.21
C GLY A 140 -8.76 -2.53 14.65
N ARG A 141 -9.68 -2.69 15.59
CA ARG A 141 -9.35 -2.85 17.01
C ARG A 141 -9.19 -4.34 17.34
N PRO A 142 -8.01 -4.81 17.78
CA PRO A 142 -7.80 -6.21 18.14
C PRO A 142 -8.60 -6.60 19.39
N ALA A 143 -8.81 -7.90 19.59
CA ALA A 143 -9.39 -8.42 20.84
C ALA A 143 -8.41 -8.32 22.01
N ASP A 144 -7.10 -8.38 21.72
CA ASP A 144 -6.06 -8.08 22.70
C ASP A 144 -5.91 -6.57 22.95
N THR A 145 -5.20 -6.21 24.01
CA THR A 145 -4.96 -4.80 24.35
C THR A 145 -3.72 -4.21 23.67
N ASN A 146 -3.02 -4.96 22.81
CA ASN A 146 -1.79 -4.49 22.19
C ASN A 146 -2.10 -3.84 20.83
N PRO A 147 -2.00 -2.51 20.70
CA PRO A 147 -2.26 -1.83 19.44
C PRO A 147 -1.17 -2.04 18.37
N GLN A 148 -0.06 -2.72 18.70
CA GLN A 148 1.08 -2.95 17.81
C GLN A 148 0.83 -4.14 16.88
N THR A 149 -0.18 -4.03 16.02
CA THR A 149 -0.47 -5.05 15.01
C THR A 149 0.71 -5.20 14.05
N ARG A 150 1.16 -6.43 13.85
CA ARG A 150 2.32 -6.72 13.00
C ARG A 150 1.95 -6.62 11.52
N VAL A 151 2.92 -6.18 10.74
CA VAL A 151 2.84 -6.03 9.28
C VAL A 151 4.02 -6.74 8.64
N ARG A 152 3.79 -7.38 7.51
CA ARG A 152 4.84 -7.85 6.58
C ARG A 152 4.52 -7.41 5.15
N VAL A 153 5.54 -7.41 4.29
CA VAL A 153 5.42 -6.96 2.89
C VAL A 153 6.11 -7.93 1.95
N TYR A 154 5.37 -8.41 0.95
CA TYR A 154 5.91 -9.20 -0.15
C TYR A 154 5.89 -8.42 -1.46
N GLU A 155 6.93 -8.65 -2.25
CA GLU A 155 7.02 -8.19 -3.63
C GLU A 155 6.95 -9.40 -4.53
N VAL A 156 6.00 -9.38 -5.47
CA VAL A 156 5.80 -10.49 -6.41
C VAL A 156 5.65 -9.91 -7.80
N GLU A 157 6.52 -10.31 -8.71
CA GLU A 157 6.31 -10.08 -10.13
C GLU A 157 5.39 -11.18 -10.69
N LYS A 158 4.36 -10.77 -11.43
CA LYS A 158 3.40 -11.67 -12.07
C LYS A 158 3.28 -11.35 -13.56
N ILE A 159 2.97 -12.35 -14.35
CA ILE A 159 2.57 -12.17 -15.74
C ILE A 159 1.08 -12.49 -15.85
N GLU A 160 0.27 -11.47 -16.10
CA GLU A 160 -1.18 -11.61 -16.32
C GLU A 160 -1.50 -11.14 -17.73
N LEU A 161 -2.06 -12.01 -18.58
CA LEU A 161 -2.41 -11.70 -19.97
C LEU A 161 -1.24 -11.10 -20.78
N GLY A 162 -0.02 -11.61 -20.56
CA GLY A 162 1.19 -11.15 -21.25
C GLY A 162 1.79 -9.85 -20.71
N ARG A 163 1.30 -9.35 -19.57
CA ARG A 163 1.76 -8.10 -18.95
C ARG A 163 2.41 -8.35 -17.60
N HIS A 164 3.57 -7.74 -17.40
CA HIS A 164 4.27 -7.75 -16.11
C HIS A 164 3.55 -6.85 -15.12
N LEU A 165 3.20 -7.42 -13.96
CA LEU A 165 2.63 -6.74 -12.81
C LEU A 165 3.56 -6.88 -11.63
N TYR A 166 3.93 -5.76 -11.04
CA TYR A 166 4.82 -5.66 -9.89
C TYR A 166 3.95 -5.43 -8.65
N VAL A 167 3.73 -6.48 -7.87
CA VAL A 167 2.76 -6.47 -6.77
C VAL A 167 3.46 -6.22 -5.44
N VAL A 168 3.11 -5.13 -4.78
CA VAL A 168 3.44 -4.89 -3.36
C VAL A 168 2.25 -5.36 -2.53
N ALA A 169 2.41 -6.49 -1.85
CA ALA A 169 1.40 -7.09 -0.99
C ALA A 169 1.71 -6.77 0.47
N ILE A 170 0.89 -5.90 1.07
CA ILE A 170 0.98 -5.49 2.47
C ILE A 170 0.02 -6.37 3.27
N GLN A 171 0.55 -7.11 4.22
CA GLN A 171 -0.18 -8.08 5.00
C GLN A 171 -0.19 -7.67 6.46
N VAL A 172 -1.38 -7.62 7.05
CA VAL A 172 -1.63 -7.25 8.44
C VAL A 172 -1.99 -8.51 9.21
N ASP A 173 -1.27 -8.79 10.28
CA ASP A 173 -1.46 -9.96 11.14
C ASP A 173 -2.88 -9.94 11.73
N ALA A 174 -3.66 -10.98 11.43
CA ALA A 174 -5.04 -11.12 11.88
C ALA A 174 -5.16 -12.03 13.11
N THR A 175 -4.06 -12.51 13.67
CA THR A 175 -4.06 -13.35 14.89
C THR A 175 -4.85 -12.72 16.04
N PRO A 176 -4.74 -11.40 16.32
CA PRO A 176 -5.47 -10.76 17.42
C PRO A 176 -7.00 -10.66 17.24
N TRP A 177 -7.56 -11.08 16.09
CA TRP A 177 -9.00 -11.03 15.79
C TRP A 177 -9.65 -12.42 15.73
N ARG A 178 -8.92 -13.47 16.09
CA ARG A 178 -9.48 -14.81 16.24
C ARG A 178 -10.14 -15.01 17.60
#